data_AF-A0A7W5FFV9-F1
#
_entry.id   AF-A0A7W5FFV9-F1
#
_cell.length_a   1.000
_cell.length_b   1.000
_cell.length_c   1.000
_cell.angle_alpha   90.00
_cell.angle_beta   90.00
_cell.angle_gamma   90.00
#
_symmetry.space_group_name_H-M   'P 1'
#
loop_
_entity.id
_entity.type
_entity.pdbx_description
1 polymer ?
#
loop_
_entity_poly.entity_id
_entity_poly.type
_entity_poly.pdbx_seq_one_letter_code
_entity_poly.pdbx_strand_id
1 'polypeptide(L)' 'MPTITQRIQAFLSSPRGRQIVDRGRRELAKPENQARIRNLLTRLQSRGHRR' A
#
# COMPACT_ATOMS: atom_id res chain seq x y z
N MET A 1 25.20 9.66 4.48
CA MET A 1 23.79 9.81 4.93
C MET A 1 22.96 8.75 4.23
N PRO A 2 22.23 7.88 4.95
CA PRO A 2 21.37 6.89 4.29
C PRO A 2 20.28 7.60 3.49
N THR A 3 20.04 7.13 2.27
CA THR A 3 18.99 7.67 1.42
C THR A 3 17.61 7.37 2.03
N ILE A 4 16.59 8.12 1.62
CA ILE A 4 15.20 7.89 2.07
C ILE A 4 14.78 6.43 1.80
N THR A 5 15.20 5.87 0.67
CA THR A 5 14.99 4.45 0.33
C THR A 5 15.64 3.50 1.33
N GLN A 6 16.90 3.72 1.72
CA GLN A 6 17.58 2.90 2.72
C GLN A 6 16.91 2.98 4.10
N ARG A 7 16.40 4.15 4.50
CA ARG A 7 15.65 4.30 5.76
C ARG A 7 14.31 3.57 5.74
N ILE A 8 13.59 3.62 4.61
CA ILE A 8 12.34 2.87 4.43
C ILE A 8 12.63 1.37 4.49
N GLN A 9 13.67 0.90 3.81
CA GLN A 9 14.05 -0.51 3.80
C GLN A 9 14.46 -1.00 5.19
N ALA A 10 15.25 -0.22 5.93
CA ALA A 10 15.60 -0.49 7.31
C ALA A 10 14.36 -0.52 8.23
N PHE A 11 13.42 0.41 8.02
CA PHE A 11 12.16 0.43 8.75
C PHE A 11 11.29 -0.79 8.45
N LEU A 12 11.14 -1.18 7.18
CA LEU A 12 10.38 -2.36 6.77
C LEU A 12 10.99 -3.66 7.29
N SER A 13 12.32 -3.72 7.39
CA SER A 13 13.05 -4.85 8.00
C SER A 13 12.93 -4.89 9.53
N SER A 14 12.50 -3.79 10.18
CA SER A 14 12.32 -3.75 11.64
C SER A 14 11.08 -4.55 12.09
N PRO A 15 11.02 -5.03 13.34
CA PRO A 15 9.86 -5.75 13.87
C PRO A 15 8.57 -4.93 13.77
N ARG A 16 8.67 -3.62 14.01
CA ARG A 16 7.54 -2.69 13.92
C ARG A 16 7.07 -2.50 12.48
N GLY A 17 8.00 -2.40 11.53
CA GLY A 17 7.67 -2.32 10.11
C GLY A 17 6.99 -3.60 9.62
N ARG A 18 7.50 -4.76 10.01
CA ARG A 18 6.85 -6.05 9.73
C ARG A 18 5.43 -6.10 10.28
N GLN A 19 5.19 -5.68 11.53
CA GLN A 19 3.83 -5.65 12.10
C GLN A 19 2.86 -4.75 11.30
N ILE A 20 3.32 -3.59 10.85
CA ILE A 20 2.51 -2.67 10.03
C ILE A 20 2.18 -3.31 8.68
N VAL A 21 3.19 -3.87 8.01
CA VAL A 21 3.02 -4.55 6.72
C VAL A 21 2.11 -5.76 6.87
N ASP A 22 2.23 -6.53 7.96
CA ASP A 22 1.45 -7.74 8.20
C ASP A 22 -0.02 -7.42 8.47
N ARG A 23 -0.29 -6.40 9.31
CA ARG A 23 -1.65 -5.86 9.49
C ARG A 23 -2.21 -5.32 8.18
N GLY A 24 -1.41 -4.55 7.44
CA GLY A 24 -1.77 -4.05 6.12
C GLY A 24 -2.13 -5.18 5.17
N ARG A 25 -1.31 -6.23 5.09
CA ARG A 25 -1.56 -7.41 4.26
C ARG A 25 -2.85 -8.13 4.64
N ARG A 26 -3.12 -8.31 5.94
CA ARG A 26 -4.36 -8.94 6.40
C ARG A 26 -5.59 -8.10 6.06
N GLU A 27 -5.51 -6.79 6.25
CA GLU A 27 -6.60 -5.89 5.88
C GLU A 27 -6.80 -5.88 4.35
N LEU A 28 -5.73 -5.83 3.57
CA LEU A 28 -5.78 -5.88 2.10
C LEU A 28 -6.22 -7.25 1.55
N ALA A 29 -5.98 -8.34 2.30
CA ALA A 29 -6.43 -9.68 1.95
C ALA A 29 -7.95 -9.83 2.07
N LYS A 30 -8.65 -8.92 2.77
CA LYS A 30 -10.11 -8.94 2.85
C LYS A 30 -10.72 -8.66 1.47
N PRO A 31 -11.67 -9.48 0.99
CA PRO A 31 -12.27 -9.31 -0.34
C PRO A 31 -12.98 -7.96 -0.49
N GLU A 32 -13.57 -7.44 0.59
CA GLU A 32 -14.21 -6.13 0.61
C GLU A 32 -13.20 -5.00 0.32
N ASN A 33 -12.02 -5.04 0.94
CA ASN A 33 -10.98 -4.05 0.72
C ASN A 33 -10.40 -4.15 -0.70
N GLN A 34 -10.25 -5.35 -1.25
CA GLN A 34 -9.84 -5.54 -2.64
C GLN A 34 -10.85 -4.92 -3.61
N ALA A 35 -12.15 -5.15 -3.41
CA ALA A 35 -13.19 -4.53 -4.22
C ALA A 35 -13.16 -3.00 -4.12
N ARG A 36 -12.96 -2.46 -2.91
CA ARG A 36 -12.87 -1.02 -2.66
C ARG A 36 -11.66 -0.38 -3.33
N ILE A 37 -10.49 -1.03 -3.26
CA ILE A 37 -9.26 -0.59 -3.93
C ILE A 37 -9.45 -0.64 -5.44
N ARG A 38 -10.03 -1.71 -5.97
CA ARG A 38 -10.30 -1.86 -7.41
C ARG A 38 -11.23 -0.75 -7.88
N ASN A 39 -12.30 -0.46 -7.15
CA ASN A 39 -13.20 0.66 -7.45
C ASN A 39 -12.49 2.03 -7.38
N LEU A 40 -11.62 2.24 -6.39
CA LEU A 40 -10.80 3.46 -6.30
C LEU A 40 -9.88 3.60 -7.52
N LEU A 41 -9.17 2.54 -7.89
CA LEU A 41 -8.29 2.51 -9.06
C LEU A 41 -9.07 2.76 -10.35
N THR A 42 -10.21 2.11 -10.54
CA THR A 42 -11.09 2.34 -11.69
C THR A 42 -11.54 3.80 -11.76
N ARG A 43 -11.94 4.41 -10.62
CA ARG A 43 -12.34 5.83 -10.59
C ARG A 43 -11.18 6.78 -10.89
N LEU A 44 -9.97 6.47 -10.44
CA LEU A 44 -8.77 7.26 -10.73
C LEU A 44 -8.36 7.14 -12.20
N GLN A 45 -8.39 5.94 -12.76
CA GLN A 45 -8.13 5.68 -14.19
C GLN A 45 -9.15 6.42 -15.07
N SER A 46 -10.44 6.35 -14.75
CA SER A 46 -11.49 7.06 -15.50
C SER A 46 -11.36 8.59 -15.42
N ARG A 47 -10.78 9.12 -14.33
CA ARG A 47 -10.46 10.56 -14.22
C ARG A 47 -9.24 10.97 -15.04
N GLY A 48 -8.25 10.09 -15.19
CA GLY A 48 -7.06 10.33 -16.02
C GLY A 48 -7.34 10.24 -17.53
N HIS A 49 -8.36 9.47 -17.94
CA HIS A 49 -8.67 9.22 -19.35
C HIS A 49 -9.62 10.25 -20.00
N ARG A 50 -10.02 11.31 -19.28
CA ARG A 50 -10.80 12.45 -19.80
C ARG A 50 -9.92 13.67 -20.11
N ARG A 51 -8.69 13.45 -20.58
CA ARG A 51 -7.85 14.50 -21.17
C ARG A 51 -7.49 14.13 -22.59
#